data_AF-A0A956IZV0-F1
#
_entry.id   AF-A0A956IZV0-F1
#
_cell.length_a   1.000
_cell.length_b   1.000
_cell.length_c   1.000
_cell.angle_alpha   90.00
_cell.angle_beta   90.00
_cell.angle_gamma   90.00
#
_symmetry.space_group_name_H-M   'P 1'
#
loop_
_entity.id
_entity.type
_entity.pdbx_description
1 polymer ?
#
loop_
_entity_poly.entity_id
_entity_poly.type
_entity_poly.pdbx_seq_one_letter_code
_entity_poly.pdbx_strand_id
1 'polypeptide(L)'
;MTEGAEALDAEDELPLVPARMVNELLYCERLMYLEWVQGEWADNEYTVDGTWVHRRVDRPKVLKAKTKGEETPERPYQARSVALSSAELGVTA
;
A
#
# COMPACT_ATOMS: atom_id res chain seq x y z
N MET A 1 -14.24 -15.41 -33.23
CA MET A 1 -13.94 -14.10 -32.64
C MET A 1 -14.63 -14.08 -31.28
N THR A 2 -13.84 -13.82 -30.24
CA THR A 2 -14.14 -13.91 -28.78
C THR A 2 -14.20 -15.34 -28.21
N GLU A 3 -13.05 -16.02 -28.19
CA GLU A 3 -12.74 -17.05 -27.20
C GLU A 3 -12.00 -16.38 -26.04
N GLY A 4 -12.29 -16.81 -24.81
CA GLY A 4 -11.41 -16.61 -23.67
C GLY A 4 -11.61 -15.31 -22.89
N ALA A 5 -12.77 -15.15 -22.24
CA ALA A 5 -12.71 -14.56 -20.90
C ALA A 5 -12.00 -15.62 -20.03
N GLU A 6 -10.67 -15.53 -19.94
CA GLU A 6 -9.93 -16.21 -18.88
C GLU A 6 -10.58 -15.81 -17.56
N ALA A 7 -10.89 -16.81 -16.75
CA ALA A 7 -11.44 -16.61 -15.43
C ALA A 7 -10.55 -15.59 -14.71
N LEU A 8 -11.15 -14.51 -14.21
CA LEU A 8 -10.52 -13.80 -13.10
C LEU A 8 -10.49 -14.84 -11.98
N ASP A 9 -9.34 -15.46 -11.77
CA ASP A 9 -9.13 -16.39 -10.69
C ASP A 9 -9.64 -15.72 -9.41
N ALA A 10 -10.29 -16.46 -8.51
CA ALA A 10 -10.92 -15.92 -7.30
C ALA A 10 -9.95 -15.11 -6.39
N GLU A 11 -8.65 -15.17 -6.68
CA GLU A 11 -7.60 -14.36 -6.07
C GLU A 11 -7.66 -12.86 -6.46
N ASP A 12 -8.22 -12.51 -7.63
CA ASP A 12 -8.39 -11.11 -8.10
C ASP A 12 -9.58 -10.39 -7.42
N GLU A 13 -10.49 -11.13 -6.77
CA GLU A 13 -11.61 -10.56 -6.01
C GLU A 13 -11.21 -10.14 -4.58
N LEU A 14 -10.11 -10.67 -4.05
CA LEU A 14 -9.67 -10.38 -2.68
C LEU A 14 -8.77 -9.13 -2.64
N PRO A 15 -8.98 -8.22 -1.68
CA PRO A 15 -8.14 -7.03 -1.56
C PRO A 15 -6.69 -7.44 -1.21
N LEU A 16 -5.72 -6.78 -1.86
CA LEU A 16 -4.30 -6.97 -1.55
C LEU A 16 -4.05 -6.74 -0.05
N VAL A 17 -3.27 -7.63 0.55
CA VAL A 17 -2.98 -7.60 1.98
C VAL A 17 -1.96 -6.50 2.27
N PRO A 18 -2.26 -5.56 3.19
CA PRO A 18 -1.27 -4.58 3.62
C PRO A 18 -0.07 -5.28 4.25
N ALA A 19 1.15 -4.85 3.93
CA ALA A 19 2.38 -5.46 4.45
C ALA A 19 2.41 -5.55 5.99
N ARG A 20 1.76 -4.61 6.69
CA ARG A 20 1.58 -4.65 8.14
C ARG A 20 0.86 -5.93 8.61
N MET A 21 -0.19 -6.36 7.93
CA MET A 21 -1.00 -7.51 8.34
C MET A 21 -0.21 -8.83 8.26
N VAL A 22 0.81 -8.90 7.40
CA VAL A 22 1.75 -10.04 7.38
C VAL A 22 2.53 -10.12 8.69
N ASN A 23 2.98 -8.98 9.23
CA ASN A 23 3.65 -8.95 10.52
C ASN A 23 2.70 -9.32 11.68
N GLU A 24 1.46 -8.82 11.65
CA GLU A 24 0.48 -9.16 12.70
C GLU A 24 0.10 -10.64 12.69
N LEU A 25 -0.01 -11.27 11.51
CA LEU A 25 -0.25 -12.70 11.39
C LEU A 25 0.88 -13.52 12.04
N LEU A 26 2.13 -13.16 11.75
CA LEU A 26 3.30 -13.82 12.30
C LEU A 26 3.45 -13.58 13.81
N TYR A 27 3.01 -12.43 14.31
CA TYR A 27 3.02 -12.12 15.74
C TYR A 27 1.92 -12.89 16.47
N CYS A 28 0.68 -12.81 15.99
CA CYS A 28 -0.48 -13.51 16.54
C CYS A 28 -1.62 -13.56 15.51
N GLU A 29 -1.98 -14.77 15.07
CA GLU A 29 -3.07 -14.98 14.11
C GLU A 29 -4.41 -14.36 14.58
N ARG A 30 -4.67 -14.40 15.90
CA ARG A 30 -5.85 -13.78 16.48
C ARG A 30 -5.83 -12.26 16.33
N LEU A 31 -4.68 -11.61 16.49
CA LEU A 31 -4.56 -10.16 16.33
C LEU A 31 -4.86 -9.75 14.89
N MET A 32 -4.25 -10.43 13.91
CA MET A 32 -4.54 -10.21 12.49
C MET A 32 -6.03 -10.36 12.17
N TYR A 33 -6.68 -11.41 12.72
CA TYR A 33 -8.12 -11.60 12.50
C TYR A 33 -8.96 -10.44 13.06
N LEU A 34 -8.65 -9.97 14.28
CA LEU A 34 -9.36 -8.84 14.89
C LEU A 34 -9.16 -7.56 14.05
N GLU A 35 -7.92 -7.23 13.71
CA GLU A 35 -7.59 -5.97 13.02
C GLU A 35 -8.03 -5.95 11.55
N TRP A 36 -7.84 -7.04 10.80
CA TRP A 36 -8.10 -7.08 9.36
C TRP A 36 -9.49 -7.59 9.00
N VAL A 37 -9.90 -8.72 9.60
CA VAL A 37 -11.15 -9.39 9.22
C VAL A 37 -12.34 -8.76 9.94
N GLN A 38 -12.19 -8.46 11.24
CA GLN A 38 -13.25 -7.79 12.00
C GLN A 38 -13.17 -6.26 11.97
N GLY A 39 -12.03 -5.68 11.59
CA GLY A 39 -11.84 -4.23 11.54
C GLY A 39 -11.70 -3.59 12.92
N GLU A 40 -11.32 -4.35 13.94
CA GLU A 40 -11.13 -3.88 15.31
C GLU A 40 -9.72 -3.30 15.47
N TRP A 41 -9.63 -1.98 15.59
CA TRP A 41 -8.36 -1.27 15.78
C TRP A 41 -8.48 -0.24 16.91
N ALA A 42 -7.44 -0.16 17.75
CA ALA A 42 -7.33 0.85 18.79
C ALA A 42 -5.94 1.48 18.77
N ASP A 43 -5.89 2.79 18.57
CA ASP A 43 -4.64 3.53 18.63
C ASP A 43 -4.05 3.56 20.03
N ASN A 44 -2.72 3.50 20.10
CA ASN A 44 -1.95 3.71 21.31
C ASN A 44 -1.04 4.94 21.15
N GLU A 45 -0.35 5.32 22.23
CA GLU A 45 0.54 6.49 22.22
C GLU A 45 1.58 6.45 21.09
N TYR A 46 2.13 5.26 20.80
CA TYR A 46 3.15 5.07 19.76
C TYR A 46 2.57 5.14 18.34
N THR A 47 1.34 4.65 18.11
CA THR A 47 0.70 4.74 16.78
C THR A 47 0.28 6.17 16.47
N VAL A 48 -0.18 6.90 17.48
CA VAL A 48 -0.52 8.33 17.36
C VAL A 48 0.73 9.17 17.09
N ASP A 49 1.81 8.96 17.84
CA ASP A 49 3.07 9.68 17.62
C ASP A 49 3.66 9.37 16.23
N GLY A 50 3.67 8.10 15.84
CA GLY A 50 4.10 7.67 14.51
C GLY A 50 3.32 8.36 13.39
N THR A 51 2.00 8.41 13.50
CA THR A 51 1.12 9.13 12.55
C THR A 51 1.47 10.62 12.49
N TRP A 52 1.71 11.24 13.64
CA TRP A 52 2.08 12.65 13.67
C TRP A 52 3.41 12.89 12.97
N VAL A 53 4.44 12.08 13.24
CA VAL A 53 5.78 12.21 12.64
C VAL A 53 5.72 11.96 11.13
N HIS A 54 4.94 10.97 10.68
CA HIS A 54 4.84 10.58 9.27
C HIS A 54 3.90 11.44 8.42
N ARG A 55 3.05 12.28 9.03
CA ARG A 55 2.02 13.11 8.34
C ARG A 55 2.46 13.84 7.06
N ARG A 56 3.74 14.24 6.97
CA ARG A 56 4.29 14.95 5.80
C ARG A 56 4.62 14.01 4.64
N VAL A 57 5.02 12.79 4.95
CA VAL A 57 5.41 11.74 3.99
C VAL A 57 4.15 11.02 3.47
N ASP A 58 3.19 10.77 4.35
CA ASP A 58 1.97 10.03 4.02
C ASP A 58 1.02 10.81 3.11
N ARG A 59 1.17 12.15 3.03
CA ARG A 59 0.41 12.96 2.10
C ARG A 59 0.91 12.70 0.67
N PRO A 60 0.10 12.10 -0.22
CA PRO A 60 0.54 11.78 -1.57
C PRO A 60 0.87 13.07 -2.32
N LYS A 61 2.01 13.06 -3.02
CA LYS A 61 2.40 14.13 -3.92
C LYS A 61 2.48 13.59 -5.33
N VAL A 62 1.66 14.13 -6.23
CA VAL A 62 1.69 13.77 -7.64
C VAL A 62 3.08 14.09 -8.19
N LEU A 63 3.74 13.07 -8.76
CA LEU A 63 4.96 13.27 -9.51
C LEU A 63 4.64 14.18 -10.69
N LYS A 64 5.34 15.31 -10.80
CA LYS A 64 5.18 16.18 -11.96
C LYS A 64 5.62 15.39 -13.20
N ALA A 65 4.71 15.22 -14.15
CA ALA A 65 5.07 14.72 -15.47
C ALA A 65 6.07 15.70 -16.11
N LYS A 66 7.10 15.18 -16.78
CA LYS A 66 8.03 16.03 -17.53
C LYS A 66 7.27 16.81 -18.59
N THR A 67 7.32 18.14 -18.55
CA THR A 67 6.84 19.00 -19.63
C THR A 67 7.90 19.04 -20.74
N LYS A 68 7.45 19.08 -22.00
CA LYS A 68 8.35 19.08 -23.17
C LYS A 68 9.18 20.37 -23.17
N GLY A 69 10.49 20.27 -22.97
CA GLY A 69 11.43 21.40 -22.98
C GLY A 69 12.06 21.77 -21.63
N GLU A 70 11.68 21.11 -20.52
CA GLU A 70 12.42 21.27 -19.26
C GLU A 70 13.74 20.49 -19.28
N GLU A 71 14.85 21.17 -18.93
CA GLU A 71 16.11 20.50 -18.63
C GLU A 71 15.88 19.51 -17.49
N THR A 72 16.29 18.27 -17.69
CA THR A 72 16.13 17.25 -16.66
C THR A 72 17.12 17.55 -15.54
N PRO A 73 16.67 17.86 -14.31
CA PRO A 73 17.58 18.01 -13.19
C PRO A 73 18.32 16.69 -12.95
N GLU A 74 19.53 16.74 -12.39
CA GLU A 74 20.34 15.55 -12.06
C GLU A 74 19.55 14.47 -11.29
N ARG A 75 18.54 14.91 -10.51
CA ARG A 75 17.52 14.05 -9.89
C ARG A 75 16.14 14.32 -10.51
N PRO A 76 15.71 13.54 -11.52
CA PRO A 76 14.49 13.80 -12.29
C PRO A 76 13.19 13.64 -11.49
N TYR A 77 13.20 12.94 -10.35
CA TYR A 77 12.02 12.67 -9.54
C TYR A 77 12.29 12.96 -8.05
N GLN A 78 11.35 13.65 -7.40
CA GLN A 78 11.35 13.87 -5.95
C GLN A 78 10.03 13.36 -5.36
N ALA A 79 9.97 12.06 -5.07
CA ALA A 79 8.93 11.45 -4.25
C ALA A 79 9.42 11.30 -2.81
N ARG A 80 8.52 11.46 -1.84
CA ARG A 80 8.78 11.11 -0.43
C ARG A 80 8.12 9.79 -0.03
N SER A 81 7.09 9.39 -0.77
CA SER A 81 6.33 8.15 -0.63
C SER A 81 5.98 7.62 -2.01
N VAL A 82 5.91 6.29 -2.12
CA VAL A 82 5.48 5.55 -3.30
C VAL A 82 4.54 4.44 -2.82
N ALA A 83 3.51 4.13 -3.60
CA ALA A 83 2.68 2.96 -3.37
C ALA A 83 3.25 1.79 -4.18
N LEU A 84 3.45 0.65 -3.54
CA LEU A 84 3.98 -0.57 -4.13
C LEU A 84 2.99 -1.71 -3.91
N SER A 85 2.66 -2.43 -4.97
CA SER A 85 1.77 -3.59 -4.91
C SER A 85 2.30 -4.72 -5.77
N SER A 86 1.97 -5.95 -5.41
CA SER A 86 2.27 -7.16 -6.17
C SER A 86 1.06 -8.09 -6.14
N ALA A 87 0.47 -8.34 -7.31
CA ALA A 87 -0.66 -9.27 -7.45
C ALA A 87 -0.19 -10.72 -7.23
N GLU A 88 0.98 -11.10 -7.77
CA GLU A 88 1.57 -12.44 -7.61
C GLU A 88 1.79 -12.79 -6.13
N LEU A 89 2.17 -11.81 -5.30
CA LEU A 89 2.36 -11.99 -3.86
C LEU A 89 1.11 -11.66 -3.04
N GLY A 90 0.08 -11.07 -3.63
CA GLY A 90 -1.13 -10.62 -2.93
C GLY A 90 -0.91 -9.51 -1.89
N VAL A 91 0.11 -8.64 -2.04
CA VAL A 91 0.48 -7.63 -1.02
C VAL A 91 0.55 -6.19 -1.54
N THR A 92 0.34 -5.22 -0.65
CA THR A 92 0.47 -3.78 -0.91
C THR A 92 1.15 -3.02 0.25
N ALA A 93 1.86 -1.93 -0.07
CA ALA A 93 2.54 -1.04 0.89
C ALA A 93 2.64 0.41 0.39
#